data_AF-A0A9X0RCD1-F1
#
_entry.id   AF-A0A9X0RCD1-F1
#
_cell.length_a   1.000
_cell.length_b   1.000
_cell.length_c   1.000
_cell.angle_alpha   90.00
_cell.angle_beta   90.00
_cell.angle_gamma   90.00
#
_symmetry.space_group_name_H-M   'P 1'
#
loop_
_entity.id
_entity.type
_entity.pdbx_description
1 polymer ?
#
loop_
_entity_poly.entity_id
_entity_poly.type
_entity_poly.pdbx_seq_one_letter_code
_entity_poly.pdbx_strand_id
1 'polypeptide(L)'
;MEKRDRVSEILRKKDVSGDYGNSLEQIYSRLDSLGDLEVAFLTLKDHDGVNNLLEKEGIWDSYSIMLEGAKYVPVGLVACLESYFRVQVARVIDSHEFYKNRASKLQVKLDLQTAIDLEVNKLTIGEFISHLVKLNNIDDINKTMTTIMEDDFLKNVGIWREKLDYQVDMFNTPPNEKFGYMLASLKRIFEQRNLICHESYFDSEIIEQLMNTKDVVEFIRAVNSFIDSHIASTNKLAEL
;
A
#
# COMPACT_ATOMS: atom_id res chain seq x y z
N MET A 1 17.09 13.21 6.60
CA MET A 1 15.77 13.65 6.07
C MET A 1 14.73 13.19 7.09
N GLU A 2 14.28 14.12 7.95
CA GLU A 2 13.52 13.81 9.16
C GLU A 2 12.09 13.33 8.84
N LYS A 3 11.51 12.50 9.73
CA LYS A 3 10.14 11.94 9.63
C LYS A 3 9.07 13.01 9.31
N ARG A 4 9.26 14.26 9.76
CA ARG A 4 8.35 15.39 9.51
C ARG A 4 8.39 15.95 8.08
N ASP A 5 9.50 15.81 7.37
CA ASP A 5 9.60 16.32 5.99
C ASP A 5 8.77 15.48 5.00
N ARG A 6 8.64 14.16 5.25
CA ARG A 6 7.97 13.22 4.35
C ARG A 6 6.45 13.42 4.25
N VAL A 7 5.79 13.70 5.36
CA VAL A 7 4.35 13.99 5.41
C VAL A 7 4.07 15.39 4.84
N SER A 8 4.95 16.35 5.15
CA SER A 8 4.83 17.74 4.70
C SER A 8 4.93 17.91 3.18
N GLU A 9 5.67 17.04 2.48
CA GLU A 9 5.80 17.04 1.02
C GLU A 9 4.52 16.52 0.34
N ILE A 10 3.85 15.52 0.93
CA ILE A 10 2.57 14.97 0.45
C ILE A 10 1.41 15.96 0.67
N LEU A 11 1.43 16.72 1.78
CA LEU A 11 0.39 17.68 2.16
C LEU A 11 0.34 18.96 1.29
N ARG A 12 1.31 19.20 0.40
CA ARG A 12 1.36 20.42 -0.42
C ARG A 12 0.35 20.48 -1.57
N LYS A 13 -0.44 19.43 -1.83
CA LYS A 13 -1.50 19.44 -2.85
C LYS A 13 -2.89 19.35 -2.22
N LYS A 14 -3.37 20.49 -1.71
CA LYS A 14 -4.67 20.65 -1.02
C LYS A 14 -5.88 20.90 -1.93
N ASP A 15 -5.73 20.81 -3.25
CA ASP A 15 -6.76 21.27 -4.20
C ASP A 15 -7.66 20.17 -4.81
N VAL A 16 -7.74 18.98 -4.20
CA VAL A 16 -8.73 17.97 -4.60
C VAL A 16 -9.75 17.83 -3.48
N SER A 17 -11.04 17.98 -3.79
CA SER A 17 -12.14 17.78 -2.84
C SER A 17 -12.06 16.39 -2.21
N GLY A 18 -12.01 16.33 -0.87
CA GLY A 18 -11.89 15.08 -0.09
C GLY A 18 -10.73 15.16 0.93
N ASP A 19 -10.88 14.54 2.11
CA ASP A 19 -9.83 14.50 3.14
C ASP A 19 -8.79 13.38 2.90
N TYR A 20 -8.33 13.30 1.65
CA TYR A 20 -7.40 12.25 1.22
C TYR A 20 -6.03 12.38 1.89
N GLY A 21 -5.62 13.61 2.24
CA GLY A 21 -4.36 13.88 2.93
C GLY A 21 -4.28 13.21 4.30
N ASN A 22 -5.30 13.40 5.15
CA ASN A 22 -5.33 12.77 6.47
C ASN A 22 -5.39 11.24 6.37
N SER A 23 -6.13 10.71 5.40
CA SER A 23 -6.21 9.26 5.17
C SER A 23 -4.85 8.66 4.80
N LEU A 24 -4.10 9.32 3.91
CA LEU A 24 -2.74 8.90 3.56
C LEU A 24 -1.78 8.99 4.75
N GLU A 25 -1.87 10.06 5.56
CA GLU A 25 -1.03 10.22 6.76
C GLU A 25 -1.22 9.06 7.75
N GLN A 26 -2.47 8.66 8.01
CA GLN A 26 -2.78 7.52 8.87
C GLN A 26 -2.21 6.21 8.31
N ILE A 27 -2.29 6.00 6.99
CA ILE A 27 -1.73 4.82 6.34
C ILE A 27 -0.20 4.79 6.48
N TYR A 28 0.49 5.91 6.24
CA TYR A 28 1.95 5.98 6.40
C TYR A 28 2.37 5.80 7.85
N SER A 29 1.66 6.40 8.81
CA SER A 29 1.92 6.20 10.24
C SER A 29 1.77 4.73 10.64
N ARG A 30 0.77 4.04 10.08
CA ARG A 30 0.58 2.60 10.29
C ARG A 30 1.70 1.77 9.66
N LEU A 31 2.12 2.09 8.44
CA LEU A 31 3.25 1.43 7.76
C LEU A 31 4.55 1.59 8.55
N ASP A 32 4.83 2.79 9.08
CA ASP A 32 5.99 3.03 9.95
C ASP A 32 5.93 2.14 11.19
N SER A 33 4.76 2.03 11.83
CA SER A 33 4.58 1.18 13.02
C SER A 33 4.77 -0.31 12.71
N LEU A 34 4.32 -0.76 11.53
CA LEU A 34 4.52 -2.14 11.08
C LEU A 34 5.99 -2.41 10.74
N GLY A 35 6.69 -1.45 10.15
CA GLY A 35 8.13 -1.54 9.90
C GLY A 35 8.95 -1.59 11.19
N ASP A 36 8.59 -0.79 12.19
CA ASP A 36 9.23 -0.84 13.52
C ASP A 36 9.02 -2.21 14.18
N LEU A 37 7.83 -2.81 14.03
CA LEU A 37 7.53 -4.16 14.53
C LEU A 37 8.30 -5.26 13.77
N GLU A 38 8.41 -5.15 12.46
CA GLU A 38 9.21 -6.06 11.61
C GLU A 38 10.69 -6.02 12.02
N VAL A 39 11.26 -4.83 12.19
CA VAL A 39 12.66 -4.67 12.63
C VAL A 39 12.87 -5.24 14.03
N ALA A 40 11.95 -4.97 14.97
CA ALA A 40 12.02 -5.53 16.32
C ALA A 40 11.99 -7.06 16.29
N PHE A 41 11.08 -7.65 15.51
CA PHE A 41 10.98 -9.09 15.35
C PHE A 41 12.28 -9.71 14.81
N LEU A 42 12.80 -9.17 13.70
CA LEU A 42 14.03 -9.68 13.08
C LEU A 42 15.24 -9.56 14.02
N THR A 43 15.37 -8.43 14.72
CA THR A 43 16.48 -8.18 15.66
C THR A 43 16.46 -9.15 16.83
N LEU A 44 15.28 -9.45 17.37
CA LEU A 44 15.16 -10.28 18.56
C LEU A 44 15.21 -11.77 18.27
N LYS A 45 14.99 -12.19 17.02
CA LYS A 45 15.12 -13.60 16.60
C LYS A 45 16.58 -14.06 16.54
N ASP A 46 17.47 -13.21 16.05
CA ASP A 46 18.86 -13.58 15.71
C ASP A 46 19.84 -13.64 16.90
N HIS A 47 19.37 -13.46 18.14
CA HIS A 47 20.26 -13.41 19.30
C HIS A 47 19.97 -14.51 20.33
N ASP A 48 20.82 -15.54 20.35
CA ASP A 48 20.90 -16.50 21.47
C ASP A 48 21.10 -15.80 22.84
N GLY A 49 21.74 -14.63 22.83
CA GLY A 49 21.92 -13.78 24.02
C GLY A 49 20.62 -13.14 24.53
N VAL A 50 19.62 -12.94 23.65
CA VAL A 50 18.32 -12.37 24.03
C VAL A 50 17.56 -13.38 24.88
N ASN A 51 17.55 -14.67 24.55
CA ASN A 51 16.88 -15.70 25.36
C ASN A 51 17.39 -15.73 26.82
N ASN A 52 18.71 -15.67 27.01
CA ASN A 52 19.32 -15.64 28.36
C ASN A 52 18.99 -14.35 29.13
N LEU A 53 18.86 -13.21 28.44
CA LEU A 53 18.45 -11.93 29.05
C LEU A 53 16.96 -11.92 29.39
N LEU A 54 16.11 -12.42 28.50
CA LEU A 54 14.65 -12.50 28.70
C LEU A 54 14.29 -13.39 29.89
N GLU A 55 14.98 -14.53 30.04
CA GLU A 55 14.79 -15.45 31.16
C GLU A 55 15.26 -14.82 32.47
N LYS A 56 16.39 -14.11 32.46
CA LYS A 56 16.93 -13.42 33.64
C LYS A 56 16.07 -12.23 34.09
N GLU A 57 15.49 -11.49 33.16
CA GLU A 57 14.65 -10.30 33.43
C GLU A 57 13.16 -10.65 33.60
N GLY A 58 12.75 -11.91 33.41
CA GLY A 58 11.37 -12.37 33.61
C GLY A 58 10.36 -11.80 32.62
N ILE A 59 10.81 -11.41 31.41
CA ILE A 59 9.99 -10.74 30.38
C ILE A 59 9.59 -11.66 29.22
N TRP A 60 9.75 -12.98 29.40
CA TRP A 60 9.46 -13.98 28.37
C TRP A 60 8.01 -13.90 27.86
N ASP A 61 7.05 -13.69 28.75
CA ASP A 61 5.63 -13.58 28.37
C ASP A 61 5.39 -12.41 27.41
N SER A 62 5.90 -11.22 27.75
CA SER A 62 5.81 -10.03 26.88
C SER A 62 6.49 -10.24 25.53
N TYR A 63 7.63 -10.93 25.52
CA TYR A 63 8.35 -11.27 24.30
C TYR A 63 7.55 -12.22 23.40
N SER A 64 6.98 -13.28 23.98
CA SER A 64 6.16 -14.26 23.26
C SER A 64 4.93 -13.62 22.63
N ILE A 65 4.26 -12.71 23.34
CA ILE A 65 3.10 -11.95 22.85
C ILE A 65 3.51 -11.08 21.66
N MET A 66 4.67 -10.42 21.74
CA MET A 66 5.17 -9.58 20.64
C MET A 66 5.51 -10.41 19.40
N LEU A 67 6.18 -11.56 19.56
CA LEU A 67 6.47 -12.47 18.46
C LEU A 67 5.19 -13.00 17.80
N GLU A 68 4.19 -13.36 18.60
CA GLU A 68 2.89 -13.79 18.10
C GLU A 68 2.19 -12.67 17.33
N GLY A 69 2.22 -11.43 17.84
CA GLY A 69 1.66 -10.27 17.16
C GLY A 69 2.34 -9.94 15.83
N ALA A 70 3.66 -10.09 15.74
CA ALA A 70 4.43 -9.84 14.53
C ALA A 70 4.04 -10.75 13.36
N LYS A 71 3.52 -11.95 13.63
CA LYS A 71 3.00 -12.86 12.59
C LYS A 71 1.86 -12.25 11.79
N TYR A 72 1.16 -11.25 12.33
CA TYR A 72 0.05 -10.55 11.67
C TYR A 72 0.49 -9.31 10.89
N VAL A 73 1.79 -9.02 10.79
CA VAL A 73 2.33 -7.92 9.96
C VAL A 73 1.84 -8.01 8.51
N PRO A 74 1.85 -9.16 7.81
CA PRO A 74 1.34 -9.25 6.44
C PRO A 74 -0.13 -8.82 6.31
N VAL A 75 -0.97 -9.16 7.29
CA VAL A 75 -2.37 -8.73 7.34
C VAL A 75 -2.45 -7.21 7.43
N GLY A 76 -1.63 -6.60 8.30
CA GLY A 76 -1.52 -5.15 8.43
C GLY A 76 -1.04 -4.47 7.13
N LEU A 77 -0.04 -5.05 6.46
CA LEU A 77 0.49 -4.53 5.19
C LEU A 77 -0.55 -4.56 4.07
N VAL A 78 -1.30 -5.67 3.95
CA VAL A 78 -2.42 -5.76 3.00
C VAL A 78 -3.49 -4.71 3.30
N ALA A 79 -3.87 -4.54 4.57
CA ALA A 79 -4.84 -3.51 4.96
C ALA A 79 -4.38 -2.09 4.58
N CYS A 80 -3.09 -1.79 4.76
CA CYS A 80 -2.49 -0.53 4.31
C CYS A 80 -2.55 -0.38 2.78
N LEU A 81 -2.23 -1.42 2.00
CA LEU A 81 -2.31 -1.40 0.55
C LEU A 81 -3.75 -1.20 0.06
N GLU A 82 -4.70 -1.97 0.58
CA GLU A 82 -6.13 -1.86 0.23
C GLU A 82 -6.66 -0.45 0.53
N SER A 83 -6.36 0.08 1.72
CA SER A 83 -6.77 1.43 2.12
C SER A 83 -6.12 2.50 1.25
N TYR A 84 -4.83 2.36 0.96
CA TYR A 84 -4.10 3.27 0.08
C TYR A 84 -4.72 3.31 -1.32
N PHE A 85 -4.94 2.16 -1.95
CA PHE A 85 -5.52 2.12 -3.29
C PHE A 85 -6.97 2.59 -3.31
N ARG A 86 -7.74 2.39 -2.23
CA ARG A 86 -9.07 2.98 -2.11
C ARG A 86 -9.01 4.51 -2.18
N VAL A 87 -8.11 5.12 -1.41
CA VAL A 87 -7.88 6.58 -1.46
C VAL A 87 -7.40 7.02 -2.84
N GLN A 88 -6.47 6.31 -3.47
CA GLN A 88 -5.96 6.70 -4.80
C GLN A 88 -7.01 6.55 -5.90
N VAL A 89 -7.83 5.49 -5.87
CA VAL A 89 -8.95 5.31 -6.80
C VAL A 89 -9.90 6.52 -6.70
N ALA A 90 -10.32 6.87 -5.49
CA ALA A 90 -11.19 8.02 -5.26
C ALA A 90 -10.56 9.32 -5.77
N ARG A 91 -9.33 9.60 -5.36
CA ARG A 91 -8.57 10.78 -5.73
C ARG A 91 -8.37 10.92 -7.25
N VAL A 92 -8.04 9.84 -7.95
CA VAL A 92 -7.88 9.87 -9.41
C VAL A 92 -9.22 10.15 -10.08
N ILE A 93 -10.29 9.46 -9.68
CA ILE A 93 -11.63 9.66 -10.24
C ILE A 93 -12.10 11.11 -10.05
N ASP A 94 -11.93 11.67 -8.85
CA ASP A 94 -12.40 13.02 -8.56
C ASP A 94 -11.53 14.12 -9.17
N SER A 95 -10.29 13.81 -9.57
CA SER A 95 -9.37 14.79 -10.13
C SER A 95 -9.80 15.34 -11.49
N HIS A 96 -10.50 14.56 -12.31
CA HIS A 96 -10.95 15.02 -13.64
C HIS A 96 -12.13 14.20 -14.18
N GLU A 97 -12.99 14.84 -14.98
CA GLU A 97 -14.19 14.23 -15.58
C GLU A 97 -13.87 13.03 -16.50
N PHE A 98 -12.68 13.04 -17.13
CA PHE A 98 -12.20 11.92 -17.94
C PHE A 98 -12.10 10.62 -17.11
N TYR A 99 -11.59 10.70 -15.88
CA TYR A 99 -11.46 9.54 -15.01
C TYR A 99 -12.81 9.06 -14.49
N LYS A 100 -13.75 9.98 -14.21
CA LYS A 100 -15.14 9.62 -13.87
C LYS A 100 -15.80 8.83 -14.99
N ASN A 101 -15.69 9.32 -16.22
CA ASN A 101 -16.25 8.63 -17.39
C ASN A 101 -15.62 7.25 -17.60
N ARG A 102 -14.30 7.11 -17.41
CA ARG A 102 -13.61 5.81 -17.49
C ARG A 102 -14.00 4.86 -16.36
N ALA A 103 -14.25 5.37 -15.17
CA ALA A 103 -14.69 4.56 -14.03
C ALA A 103 -16.03 3.83 -14.29
N SER A 104 -16.88 4.34 -15.18
CA SER A 104 -18.09 3.63 -15.62
C SER A 104 -17.82 2.27 -16.29
N LYS A 105 -16.60 2.04 -16.78
CA LYS A 105 -16.16 0.77 -17.39
C LYS A 105 -15.81 -0.29 -16.34
N LEU A 106 -15.74 0.08 -15.05
CA LEU A 106 -15.44 -0.85 -13.97
C LEU A 106 -16.61 -1.80 -13.74
N GLN A 107 -16.31 -3.09 -13.64
CA GLN A 107 -17.30 -4.10 -13.28
C GLN A 107 -17.41 -4.17 -11.75
N VAL A 108 -18.37 -3.44 -11.21
CA VAL A 108 -18.63 -3.36 -9.77
C VAL A 108 -19.94 -4.02 -9.37
N LYS A 109 -20.03 -4.49 -8.13
CA LYS A 109 -21.28 -4.96 -7.53
C LYS A 109 -21.75 -3.91 -6.54
N LEU A 110 -22.93 -3.36 -6.77
CA LEU A 110 -23.57 -2.47 -5.81
C LEU A 110 -24.24 -3.30 -4.71
N ASP A 111 -23.86 -3.07 -3.45
CA ASP A 111 -24.62 -3.58 -2.30
C ASP A 111 -25.53 -2.49 -1.72
N LEU A 112 -26.52 -2.92 -0.95
CA LEU A 112 -27.54 -2.02 -0.39
C LEU A 112 -26.96 -1.08 0.68
N GLN A 113 -25.90 -1.49 1.37
CA GLN A 113 -25.26 -0.64 2.39
C GLN A 113 -24.56 0.55 1.73
N THR A 114 -23.84 0.31 0.63
CA THR A 114 -23.14 1.34 -0.13
C THR A 114 -24.14 2.33 -0.75
N ALA A 115 -25.33 1.86 -1.15
CA ALA A 115 -26.41 2.72 -1.62
C ALA A 115 -27.00 3.60 -0.50
N ILE A 116 -27.13 3.08 0.73
CA ILE A 116 -27.59 3.85 1.90
C ILE A 116 -26.53 4.89 2.31
N ASP A 117 -25.25 4.50 2.30
CA ASP A 117 -24.16 5.40 2.66
C ASP A 117 -24.05 6.58 1.70
N LEU A 118 -24.42 6.42 0.42
CA LEU A 118 -24.49 7.51 -0.55
C LEU A 118 -25.58 8.54 -0.23
N GLU A 119 -26.71 8.13 0.36
CA GLU A 119 -27.79 9.03 0.76
C GLU A 119 -27.44 9.81 2.03
N VAL A 120 -26.77 9.14 2.99
CA VAL A 120 -26.49 9.68 4.32
C VAL A 120 -25.19 10.48 4.36
N ASN A 121 -24.14 9.98 3.72
CA ASN A 121 -22.82 10.60 3.69
C ASN A 121 -22.66 11.32 2.35
N LYS A 122 -22.28 12.60 2.38
CA LYS A 122 -21.97 13.40 1.18
C LYS A 122 -20.65 12.95 0.54
N LEU A 123 -20.57 11.68 0.17
CA LEU A 123 -19.41 11.09 -0.48
C LEU A 123 -19.27 11.66 -1.89
N THR A 124 -18.03 11.87 -2.31
CA THR A 124 -17.75 12.12 -3.72
C THR A 124 -18.03 10.88 -4.56
N ILE A 125 -18.12 11.05 -5.88
CA ILE A 125 -18.27 9.92 -6.81
C ILE A 125 -17.05 9.00 -6.71
N GLY A 126 -15.84 9.56 -6.59
CA GLY A 126 -14.61 8.81 -6.38
C GLY A 126 -14.66 7.95 -5.11
N GLU A 127 -15.06 8.54 -3.98
CA GLU A 127 -15.20 7.83 -2.70
C GLU A 127 -16.19 6.67 -2.84
N PHE A 128 -17.37 6.92 -3.39
CA PHE A 128 -18.39 5.90 -3.63
C PHE A 128 -17.85 4.75 -4.49
N ILE A 129 -17.25 5.04 -5.66
CA ILE A 129 -16.74 4.00 -6.56
C ILE A 129 -15.59 3.22 -5.92
N SER A 130 -14.72 3.89 -5.13
CA SER A 130 -13.59 3.24 -4.48
C SER A 130 -14.00 2.13 -3.49
N HIS A 131 -15.20 2.22 -2.91
CA HIS A 131 -15.76 1.19 -2.05
C HIS A 131 -16.30 -0.02 -2.82
N LEU A 132 -16.61 0.14 -4.11
CA LEU A 132 -17.22 -0.91 -4.93
C LEU A 132 -16.20 -1.77 -5.69
N VAL A 133 -14.96 -1.29 -5.82
CA VAL A 133 -13.89 -1.99 -6.55
C VAL A 133 -13.24 -3.07 -5.69
N LYS A 134 -12.81 -4.15 -6.36
CA LYS A 134 -12.01 -5.19 -5.72
C LYS A 134 -10.55 -4.76 -5.66
N LEU A 135 -9.92 -4.93 -4.50
CA LEU A 135 -8.51 -4.64 -4.27
C LEU A 135 -7.82 -5.79 -3.51
N ASN A 136 -8.27 -7.04 -3.72
CA ASN A 136 -7.90 -8.19 -2.87
C ASN A 136 -6.51 -8.75 -3.18
N ASN A 137 -5.90 -8.33 -4.29
CA ASN A 137 -4.57 -8.73 -4.74
C ASN A 137 -4.01 -7.68 -5.72
N ILE A 138 -2.73 -7.82 -6.08
CA ILE A 138 -2.04 -6.92 -6.99
C ILE A 138 -2.66 -6.88 -8.40
N ASP A 139 -3.21 -8.00 -8.89
CA ASP A 139 -3.82 -8.06 -10.22
C ASP A 139 -5.18 -7.34 -10.26
N ASP A 140 -5.98 -7.44 -9.19
CA ASP A 140 -7.21 -6.66 -8.98
C ASP A 140 -6.92 -5.15 -8.95
N ILE A 141 -5.87 -4.75 -8.22
CA ILE A 141 -5.39 -3.36 -8.17
C ILE A 141 -4.98 -2.89 -9.57
N ASN A 142 -4.14 -3.66 -10.27
CA ASN A 142 -3.68 -3.31 -11.61
C ASN A 142 -4.85 -3.14 -12.58
N LYS A 143 -5.78 -4.11 -12.60
CA LYS A 143 -6.97 -4.07 -13.45
C LYS A 143 -7.81 -2.83 -13.20
N THR A 144 -8.05 -2.50 -11.92
CA THR A 144 -8.83 -1.32 -11.52
C THR A 144 -8.15 -0.04 -11.99
N MET A 145 -6.88 0.16 -11.65
CA MET A 145 -6.13 1.36 -12.01
C MET A 145 -5.94 1.49 -13.51
N THR A 146 -5.64 0.41 -14.24
CA THR A 146 -5.56 0.41 -15.70
C THR A 146 -6.88 0.80 -16.35
N THR A 147 -8.01 0.36 -15.80
CA THR A 147 -9.32 0.74 -16.33
C THR A 147 -9.58 2.24 -16.17
N ILE A 148 -9.28 2.79 -14.99
CA ILE A 148 -9.51 4.22 -14.69
C ILE A 148 -8.54 5.10 -15.48
N MET A 149 -7.26 4.72 -15.56
CA MET A 149 -6.21 5.50 -16.21
C MET A 149 -6.15 5.29 -17.74
N GLU A 150 -6.78 4.22 -18.24
CA GLU A 150 -6.76 3.79 -19.66
C GLU A 150 -5.33 3.52 -20.17
N ASP A 151 -4.48 3.00 -19.29
CA ASP A 151 -3.07 2.70 -19.58
C ASP A 151 -2.58 1.55 -18.67
N ASP A 152 -1.53 0.83 -19.07
CA ASP A 152 -0.98 -0.31 -18.31
C ASP A 152 -0.30 0.20 -17.02
N PHE A 153 -1.02 0.08 -15.89
CA PHE A 153 -0.71 0.82 -14.69
C PHE A 153 0.59 0.34 -14.06
N LEU A 154 0.70 -0.96 -13.74
CA LEU A 154 1.92 -1.50 -13.12
C LEU A 154 3.13 -1.38 -14.04
N LYS A 155 2.96 -1.56 -15.35
CA LYS A 155 4.05 -1.36 -16.31
C LYS A 155 4.58 0.07 -16.24
N ASN A 156 3.69 1.05 -16.23
CA ASN A 156 4.08 2.46 -16.19
C ASN A 156 4.65 2.87 -14.83
N VAL A 157 4.14 2.34 -13.72
CA VAL A 157 4.75 2.52 -12.40
C VAL A 157 6.16 1.94 -12.38
N GLY A 158 6.38 0.77 -13.01
CA GLY A 158 7.71 0.18 -13.19
C GLY A 158 8.65 1.13 -13.91
N ILE A 159 8.30 1.56 -15.13
CA ILE A 159 9.08 2.52 -15.92
C ILE A 159 9.32 3.83 -15.15
N TRP A 160 8.32 4.30 -14.40
CA TRP A 160 8.44 5.51 -13.59
C TRP A 160 9.46 5.34 -12.45
N ARG A 161 9.42 4.21 -11.74
CA ARG A 161 10.39 3.88 -10.70
C ARG A 161 11.81 3.82 -11.26
N GLU A 162 12.02 3.20 -12.43
CA GLU A 162 13.33 3.15 -13.08
C GLU A 162 13.92 4.54 -13.34
N LYS A 163 13.08 5.51 -13.72
CA LYS A 163 13.50 6.91 -13.90
C LYS A 163 13.89 7.60 -12.60
N LEU A 164 13.35 7.17 -11.45
CA LEU A 164 13.68 7.71 -10.14
C LEU A 164 14.91 7.02 -9.54
N ASP A 165 15.12 5.74 -9.84
CA ASP A 165 16.21 4.91 -9.32
C ASP A 165 17.49 5.03 -10.16
N TYR A 166 17.99 6.26 -10.34
CA TYR A 166 19.28 6.52 -11.00
C TYR A 166 20.51 6.04 -10.19
N GLN A 167 20.31 5.43 -9.01
CA GLN A 167 21.40 4.89 -8.21
C GLN A 167 21.68 3.45 -8.63
N VAL A 168 22.84 3.26 -9.27
CA VAL A 168 23.44 1.95 -9.53
C VAL A 168 23.59 1.25 -8.18
N ASP A 169 22.88 0.13 -7.98
CA ASP A 169 23.09 -0.68 -6.78
C ASP A 169 24.47 -1.37 -6.87
N MET A 170 24.98 -1.83 -5.72
CA MET A 170 26.29 -2.49 -5.65
C MET A 170 26.38 -3.78 -6.48
N PHE A 171 25.25 -4.28 -6.99
CA PHE A 171 25.09 -5.56 -7.68
C PHE A 171 24.75 -5.40 -9.18
N ASN A 172 24.67 -4.18 -9.70
CA ASN A 172 24.20 -3.86 -11.05
C ASN A 172 22.86 -4.53 -11.41
N THR A 173 21.96 -4.73 -10.45
CA THR A 173 20.66 -5.36 -10.73
C THR A 173 19.88 -4.49 -11.70
N PRO A 174 19.45 -5.01 -12.86
CA PRO A 174 18.63 -4.26 -13.80
C PRO A 174 17.37 -3.70 -13.11
N PRO A 175 17.02 -2.40 -13.30
CA PRO A 175 15.88 -1.78 -12.64
C PRO A 175 14.54 -2.51 -12.84
N ASN A 176 14.33 -3.10 -14.01
CA ASN A 176 13.15 -3.91 -14.35
C ASN A 176 13.06 -5.18 -13.48
N GLU A 177 14.19 -5.82 -13.20
CA GLU A 177 14.25 -6.98 -12.31
C GLU A 177 13.92 -6.58 -10.87
N LYS A 178 14.42 -5.44 -10.38
CA LYS A 178 14.07 -4.90 -9.05
C LYS A 178 12.58 -4.65 -8.89
N PHE A 179 11.91 -4.15 -9.95
CA PHE A 179 10.45 -3.96 -9.91
C PHE A 179 9.71 -5.31 -9.93
N GLY A 180 10.18 -6.27 -10.72
CA GLY A 180 9.67 -7.65 -10.71
C GLY A 180 9.75 -8.31 -9.33
N TYR A 181 10.89 -8.20 -8.64
CA TYR A 181 11.06 -8.74 -7.28
C TYR A 181 10.10 -8.09 -6.28
N MET A 182 9.96 -6.77 -6.33
CA MET A 182 9.02 -6.05 -5.47
C MET A 182 7.57 -6.49 -5.74
N LEU A 183 7.15 -6.65 -7.00
CA LEU A 183 5.81 -7.16 -7.32
C LEU A 183 5.61 -8.60 -6.83
N ALA A 184 6.62 -9.46 -6.95
CA ALA A 184 6.55 -10.81 -6.43
C ALA A 184 6.42 -10.82 -4.90
N SER A 185 7.17 -9.96 -4.21
CA SER A 185 7.09 -9.74 -2.76
C SER A 185 5.68 -9.31 -2.33
N LEU A 186 5.10 -8.33 -3.01
CA LEU A 186 3.73 -7.87 -2.75
C LEU A 186 2.67 -8.96 -2.98
N LYS A 187 2.79 -9.74 -4.06
CA LYS A 187 1.86 -10.87 -4.33
C LYS A 187 1.89 -11.88 -3.19
N ARG A 188 3.09 -12.21 -2.70
CA ARG A 188 3.26 -13.11 -1.55
C ARG A 188 2.65 -12.54 -0.27
N ILE A 189 2.77 -11.23 0.00
CA ILE A 189 2.12 -10.60 1.16
C ILE A 189 0.59 -10.78 1.12
N PHE A 190 -0.04 -10.66 -0.06
CA PHE A 190 -1.47 -10.94 -0.23
C PHE A 190 -1.82 -12.42 -0.01
N GLU A 191 -1.00 -13.33 -0.52
CA GLU A 191 -1.16 -14.78 -0.30
C GLU A 191 -1.07 -15.12 1.19
N GLN A 192 -0.09 -14.53 1.91
CA GLN A 192 0.10 -14.72 3.34
C GLN A 192 -1.07 -14.21 4.16
N ARG A 193 -1.62 -13.04 3.85
CA ARG A 193 -2.86 -12.57 4.51
C ARG A 193 -3.96 -13.61 4.40
N ASN A 194 -4.12 -14.24 3.24
CA ASN A 194 -5.17 -15.25 3.06
C ASN A 194 -4.90 -16.49 3.91
N LEU A 195 -3.64 -16.97 3.97
CA LEU A 195 -3.25 -18.09 4.82
C LEU A 195 -3.51 -17.77 6.30
N ILE A 196 -2.98 -16.63 6.80
CA ILE A 196 -3.11 -16.22 8.20
C ILE A 196 -4.58 -16.06 8.61
N CYS A 197 -5.41 -15.49 7.74
CA CYS A 197 -6.83 -15.25 8.06
C CYS A 197 -7.71 -16.50 7.97
N HIS A 198 -7.31 -17.53 7.22
CA HIS A 198 -8.17 -18.67 6.90
C HIS A 198 -7.64 -20.03 7.37
N GLU A 199 -6.35 -20.15 7.72
CA GLU A 199 -5.74 -21.39 8.20
C GLU A 199 -5.49 -21.33 9.72
N SER A 200 -5.81 -22.43 10.41
CA SER A 200 -5.72 -22.51 11.89
C SER A 200 -4.29 -22.69 12.41
N TYR A 201 -3.34 -23.00 11.54
CA TYR A 201 -1.92 -23.16 11.85
C TYR A 201 -1.11 -22.73 10.64
N PHE A 202 -0.09 -21.92 10.87
CA PHE A 202 0.82 -21.47 9.82
C PHE A 202 2.25 -21.43 10.36
N ASP A 203 3.20 -21.71 9.50
CA ASP A 203 4.62 -21.78 9.85
C ASP A 203 5.22 -20.36 9.98
N SER A 204 5.79 -20.07 11.15
CA SER A 204 6.45 -18.80 11.40
C SER A 204 7.63 -18.53 10.46
N GLU A 205 8.37 -19.57 10.06
CA GLU A 205 9.54 -19.38 9.17
C GLU A 205 9.12 -18.91 7.76
N ILE A 206 7.94 -19.35 7.30
CA ILE A 206 7.37 -18.93 6.02
C ILE A 206 6.95 -17.46 6.07
N ILE A 207 6.34 -17.00 7.17
CA ILE A 207 5.90 -15.61 7.31
C ILE A 207 7.07 -14.64 7.24
N GLU A 208 8.20 -15.01 7.86
CA GLU A 208 9.38 -14.15 7.94
C GLU A 208 10.02 -13.84 6.60
N GLN A 209 10.14 -14.85 5.73
CA GLN A 209 10.68 -14.67 4.38
C GLN A 209 9.84 -13.72 3.51
N LEU A 210 8.64 -13.40 4.00
CA LEU A 210 7.59 -12.69 3.28
C LEU A 210 7.20 -11.37 3.96
N MET A 211 7.77 -11.07 5.13
CA MET A 211 7.76 -9.72 5.70
C MET A 211 8.70 -8.86 4.86
N ASN A 212 8.13 -7.80 4.29
CA ASN A 212 8.92 -6.82 3.56
C ASN A 212 8.18 -5.48 3.52
N THR A 213 8.05 -4.83 4.69
CA THR A 213 7.39 -3.51 4.78
C THR A 213 8.10 -2.49 3.90
N LYS A 214 9.42 -2.65 3.70
CA LYS A 214 10.20 -1.81 2.81
C LYS A 214 9.67 -1.84 1.38
N ASP A 215 9.44 -3.01 0.80
CA ASP A 215 8.89 -3.15 -0.56
C ASP A 215 7.50 -2.51 -0.67
N VAL A 216 6.64 -2.66 0.34
CA VAL A 216 5.32 -2.02 0.38
C VAL A 216 5.45 -0.49 0.37
N VAL A 217 6.33 0.05 1.20
CA VAL A 217 6.58 1.50 1.28
C VAL A 217 7.17 2.05 -0.02
N GLU A 218 8.14 1.35 -0.61
CA GLU A 218 8.75 1.73 -1.88
C GLU A 218 7.73 1.69 -3.03
N PHE A 219 6.90 0.66 -3.08
CA PHE A 219 5.83 0.54 -4.06
C PHE A 219 4.83 1.69 -3.95
N ILE A 220 4.32 1.96 -2.74
CA ILE A 220 3.39 3.06 -2.48
C ILE A 220 4.01 4.41 -2.88
N ARG A 221 5.31 4.63 -2.62
CA ARG A 221 6.00 5.87 -3.05
C ARG A 221 6.10 5.99 -4.56
N ALA A 222 6.43 4.91 -5.26
CA ALA A 222 6.51 4.88 -6.72
C ALA A 222 5.14 5.18 -7.33
N VAL A 223 4.09 4.52 -6.82
CA VAL A 223 2.70 4.74 -7.26
C VAL A 223 2.27 6.17 -6.99
N ASN A 224 2.51 6.69 -5.78
CA ASN A 224 2.06 8.04 -5.42
C ASN A 224 2.71 9.09 -6.33
N SER A 225 4.02 8.97 -6.56
CA SER A 225 4.75 9.86 -7.47
C SER A 225 4.25 9.77 -8.91
N PHE A 226 3.96 8.56 -9.39
CA PHE A 226 3.41 8.33 -10.73
C PHE A 226 2.02 8.96 -10.89
N ILE A 227 1.09 8.70 -9.97
CA ILE A 227 -0.27 9.26 -9.98
C ILE A 227 -0.22 10.78 -9.92
N ASP A 228 0.59 11.34 -9.03
CA ASP A 228 0.78 12.78 -8.88
C ASP A 228 1.23 13.46 -10.17
N SER A 229 2.17 12.83 -10.89
CA SER A 229 2.63 13.33 -12.19
C SER A 229 1.53 13.21 -13.24
N HIS A 230 0.80 12.09 -13.25
CA HIS A 230 -0.22 11.79 -14.25
C HIS A 230 -1.44 12.71 -14.13
N ILE A 231 -1.89 13.01 -12.90
CA ILE A 231 -2.96 14.00 -12.64
C ILE A 231 -2.48 15.40 -13.09
N ALA A 232 -1.25 15.79 -12.72
CA ALA A 232 -0.72 17.10 -13.08
C ALA A 232 -0.57 17.30 -14.60
N SER A 233 -0.18 16.27 -15.35
CA SER A 233 -0.12 16.34 -16.82
C SER A 233 -1.50 16.46 -17.45
N THR A 234 -2.50 15.78 -16.89
CA THR A 234 -3.88 15.80 -17.42
C THR A 234 -4.54 17.16 -17.22
N ASN A 235 -4.35 17.78 -16.06
CA ASN A 235 -4.89 19.12 -15.80
C ASN A 235 -4.29 20.19 -16.73
N LYS A 236 -2.98 20.12 -17.02
CA LYS A 236 -2.32 21.02 -17.98
C LYS A 236 -2.86 20.90 -19.40
N LEU A 237 -3.28 19.70 -19.82
CA LEU A 237 -3.86 19.47 -21.14
C LEU A 237 -5.31 19.99 -21.24
N ALA A 238 -6.02 20.10 -20.12
CA ALA A 238 -7.39 20.63 -20.08
C ALA A 238 -7.46 22.16 -20.07
N GLU A 239 -6.36 22.85 -19.77
CA GLU A 239 -6.23 24.32 -19.77
C GLU A 239 -5.86 24.91 -21.15
N LEU A 240 -5.57 24.06 -22.15
CA LEU A 240 -5.22 24.42 -23.53
C LEU A 240 -6.43 24.29 -24.47
#